data_AF-A0A1F4AFP9-F1
#
_entry.id   AF-A0A1F4AFP9-F1
#
_cell.length_a   1.000
_cell.length_b   1.000
_cell.length_c   1.000
_cell.angle_alpha   90.00
_cell.angle_beta   90.00
_cell.angle_gamma   90.00
#
_symmetry.space_group_name_H-M   'P 1'
#
loop_
_entity.id
_entity.type
_entity.pdbx_description
1 polymer ?
#
loop_
_entity_poly.entity_id
_entity_poly.type
_entity_poly.pdbx_seq_one_letter_code
_entity_poly.pdbx_strand_id
1 'polypeptide(L)'
;MDDSLTVCRQAPDTGWRKSWAAADPRIDALREQTIITEDPRYSRDFYDPEKRSSSNAVQVFFTDGTSTPKVEVEYPIGHPRRRSEVMPVLKQKFEASLGRHYPPVQRSRILKLVENAEMFERTAAHEFVDMLVI
;
A
#
# COMPACT_ATOMS: atom_id res chain seq x y z
N MET A 1 13.43 -12.89 22.25
CA MET A 1 12.96 -11.78 21.39
C MET A 1 13.54 -12.10 20.02
N ASP A 2 12.77 -12.85 19.25
CA ASP A 2 13.21 -13.42 17.97
C ASP A 2 13.04 -12.35 16.88
N ASP A 3 14.16 -11.87 16.36
CA ASP A 3 14.31 -10.82 15.36
C ASP A 3 14.11 -11.39 13.94
N SER A 4 13.15 -12.32 13.80
CA SER A 4 12.91 -13.10 12.58
C SER A 4 11.82 -12.52 11.68
N LEU A 5 11.19 -11.41 12.08
CA LEU A 5 10.43 -10.56 11.16
C LEU A 5 11.41 -9.77 10.29
N THR A 6 12.10 -10.51 9.42
CA THR A 6 12.85 -9.95 8.31
C THR A 6 11.89 -9.05 7.55
N VAL A 7 12.11 -7.74 7.72
CA VAL A 7 11.54 -6.64 6.94
C VAL A 7 11.24 -7.16 5.54
N CYS A 8 9.97 -7.08 5.12
CA CYS A 8 9.58 -7.33 3.74
C CYS A 8 10.35 -6.33 2.88
N ARG A 9 11.57 -6.69 2.47
CA ARG A 9 12.47 -5.83 1.71
C ARG A 9 11.73 -5.53 0.42
N GLN A 10 11.49 -4.25 0.16
CA GLN A 10 10.92 -3.80 -1.11
C GLN A 10 11.65 -4.53 -2.24
N ALA A 11 10.89 -5.19 -3.10
CA ALA A 11 11.45 -5.92 -4.23
C ALA A 11 12.29 -4.95 -5.07
N PRO A 12 13.53 -5.34 -5.47
CA PRO A 12 14.20 -4.64 -6.54
C PRO A 12 13.30 -4.72 -7.78
N ASP A 13 13.20 -3.59 -8.49
CA ASP A 13 12.34 -3.43 -9.66
C ASP A 13 12.81 -4.37 -10.77
N THR A 14 12.25 -5.59 -10.80
CA THR A 14 12.70 -6.72 -11.63
C THR A 14 11.78 -7.00 -12.81
N GLY A 15 10.91 -6.04 -13.15
CA GLY A 15 9.97 -6.18 -14.27
C GLY A 15 9.03 -7.38 -14.15
N TRP A 16 8.37 -7.74 -15.26
CA TRP A 16 7.34 -8.78 -15.38
C TRP A 16 7.84 -10.24 -15.19
N ARG A 17 9.01 -10.46 -14.59
CA ARG A 17 9.50 -11.79 -14.24
C ARG A 17 8.97 -12.17 -12.85
N LYS A 18 8.64 -13.45 -12.65
CA LYS A 18 8.25 -13.99 -11.33
C LYS A 18 9.21 -13.44 -10.28
N SER A 19 8.68 -12.66 -9.34
CA SER A 19 9.49 -12.08 -8.27
C SER A 19 10.18 -13.21 -7.51
N TRP A 20 11.42 -12.99 -7.04
CA TRP A 20 12.13 -13.98 -6.22
C TRP A 20 11.30 -14.45 -5.01
N ALA A 21 10.40 -13.59 -4.51
CA ALA A 21 9.44 -13.93 -3.46
C ALA A 21 8.51 -15.07 -3.88
N ALA A 22 8.02 -15.09 -5.12
CA ALA A 22 7.16 -16.16 -5.63
C ALA A 22 7.86 -17.52 -5.77
N ALA A 23 9.19 -17.58 -5.62
CA ALA A 23 9.94 -18.84 -5.58
C ALA A 23 10.04 -19.43 -4.15
N ASP A 24 9.58 -18.73 -3.13
CA ASP A 24 9.60 -19.22 -1.75
C ASP A 24 8.52 -20.31 -1.55
N PRO A 25 8.90 -21.57 -1.28
CA PRO A 25 7.96 -22.68 -1.15
C PRO A 25 7.00 -22.51 0.03
N ARG A 26 7.33 -21.66 1.02
CA ARG A 26 6.46 -21.39 2.17
C ARG A 26 5.19 -20.64 1.78
N ILE A 27 5.22 -19.88 0.68
CA ILE A 27 4.05 -19.13 0.19
C ILE A 27 2.98 -20.10 -0.29
N ASP A 28 3.35 -21.08 -1.11
CA ASP A 28 2.39 -22.04 -1.63
C ASP A 28 1.84 -22.95 -0.52
N ALA A 29 2.69 -23.39 0.42
CA ALA A 29 2.25 -24.13 1.60
C ALA A 29 1.21 -23.35 2.43
N LEU A 30 1.41 -22.05 2.64
CA LEU A 30 0.45 -21.22 3.38
C LEU A 30 -0.86 -21.00 2.59
N ARG A 31 -0.76 -20.84 1.26
CA ARG A 31 -1.94 -20.70 0.38
C ARG A 31 -2.81 -21.95 0.40
N GLU A 32 -2.19 -23.13 0.41
CA GLU A 32 -2.90 -24.42 0.52
C GLU A 32 -3.67 -24.57 1.85
N GLN A 33 -3.20 -23.91 2.90
CA GLN A 33 -3.86 -23.88 4.22
C GLN A 33 -4.90 -22.76 4.37
N THR A 34 -5.04 -21.89 3.37
CA THR A 34 -5.94 -20.74 3.44
C THR A 34 -7.35 -21.11 3.01
N ILE A 35 -8.31 -20.95 3.93
CA ILE A 35 -9.74 -21.12 3.65
C ILE A 35 -10.36 -19.74 3.47
N ILE A 36 -11.03 -19.52 2.32
CA ILE A 36 -11.72 -18.26 2.01
C ILE A 36 -13.22 -18.49 2.13
N THR A 37 -13.87 -17.71 2.98
CA THR A 37 -15.32 -17.71 3.14
C THR A 37 -15.89 -16.31 2.98
N GLU A 38 -17.07 -16.22 2.38
CA GLU A 38 -17.78 -14.94 2.24
C GLU A 38 -18.52 -14.61 3.55
N ASP A 39 -18.42 -13.35 3.98
CA ASP A 39 -19.39 -12.72 4.88
C ASP A 39 -20.34 -11.85 4.03
N PRO A 40 -21.63 -12.22 3.89
CA PRO A 40 -22.59 -11.45 3.09
C PRO A 40 -22.75 -9.99 3.52
N ARG A 41 -22.37 -9.63 4.75
CA ARG A 41 -22.32 -8.23 5.21
C ARG A 41 -21.25 -7.45 4.45
N TYR A 42 -20.06 -8.01 4.25
CA TYR A 42 -18.98 -7.32 3.53
C TYR A 42 -19.38 -7.01 2.09
N SER A 43 -19.98 -7.99 1.41
CA SER A 43 -20.49 -7.80 0.05
C SER A 43 -21.54 -6.70 -0.02
N ARG A 44 -22.46 -6.65 0.96
CA ARG A 44 -23.48 -5.60 1.03
C ARG A 44 -22.88 -4.21 1.26
N ASP A 45 -21.98 -4.09 2.23
CA ASP A 45 -21.35 -2.83 2.61
C ASP A 45 -20.37 -2.30 1.53
N PHE A 46 -19.86 -3.19 0.68
CA PHE A 46 -19.09 -2.82 -0.51
C PHE A 46 -19.96 -2.04 -1.53
N TYR A 47 -21.21 -2.47 -1.74
CA TYR A 47 -22.13 -1.81 -2.68
C TYR A 47 -22.91 -0.63 -2.09
N ASP A 48 -22.92 -0.49 -0.76
CA ASP A 48 -23.54 0.66 -0.09
C ASP A 48 -22.77 1.95 -0.44
N PRO A 49 -23.40 2.95 -1.11
CA PRO A 49 -22.76 4.20 -1.48
C PRO A 49 -22.24 5.03 -0.30
N GLU A 50 -22.83 4.88 0.89
CA GLU A 50 -22.41 5.61 2.10
C GLU A 50 -21.19 4.97 2.76
N LYS A 51 -20.99 3.67 2.56
CA LYS A 51 -19.87 2.92 3.13
C LYS A 51 -18.74 2.72 2.14
N ARG A 52 -19.01 2.03 1.02
CA ARG A 52 -18.04 1.55 0.03
C ARG A 52 -16.84 0.85 0.69
N SER A 53 -17.13 0.01 1.68
CA SER A 53 -16.09 -0.68 2.43
C SER A 53 -15.36 -1.71 1.54
N SER A 54 -14.16 -2.12 1.95
CA SER A 54 -13.39 -3.18 1.27
C SER A 54 -12.87 -4.14 2.33
N SER A 55 -13.83 -4.66 3.09
CA SER A 55 -13.59 -5.39 4.33
C SER A 55 -12.94 -6.73 4.09
N ASN A 56 -11.93 -7.04 4.90
CA ASN A 56 -11.38 -8.38 5.04
C ASN A 56 -11.12 -8.66 6.51
N ALA A 57 -11.21 -9.94 6.89
CA ALA A 57 -10.78 -10.39 8.21
C ALA A 57 -9.92 -11.63 8.09
N VAL A 58 -8.86 -11.68 8.91
CA VAL A 58 -7.90 -12.80 8.91
C VAL A 58 -7.78 -13.35 10.32
N GLN A 59 -7.74 -14.67 10.42
CA GLN A 59 -7.48 -15.41 11.66
C GLN A 59 -6.58 -16.59 11.32
N VAL A 60 -5.56 -16.83 12.15
CA VAL A 60 -4.62 -17.95 11.97
C VAL A 60 -4.86 -18.97 13.08
N PHE A 61 -4.95 -20.24 12.70
CA PHE A 61 -5.07 -21.38 13.60
C PHE A 61 -3.75 -22.16 13.59
N PHE A 62 -3.22 -22.46 14.77
CA PHE A 62 -1.95 -23.15 14.93
C PHE A 62 -2.14 -24.65 15.16
N THR A 63 -1.09 -25.42 14.92
CA THR A 63 -1.11 -26.89 15.06
C THR A 63 -1.23 -27.36 16.51
N ASP A 64 -0.94 -26.49 17.47
CA ASP A 64 -1.13 -26.74 18.91
C ASP A 64 -2.58 -26.51 19.38
N GLY A 65 -3.48 -26.15 18.45
CA GLY A 65 -4.90 -25.88 18.71
C GLY A 65 -5.20 -24.45 19.15
N THR A 66 -4.20 -23.59 19.31
CA THR A 66 -4.40 -22.17 19.61
C THR A 66 -4.72 -21.35 18.34
N SER A 67 -5.18 -20.11 18.51
CA SER A 67 -5.45 -19.21 17.37
C SER A 67 -5.19 -17.75 17.70
N THR A 68 -4.88 -16.95 16.69
CA THR A 68 -4.90 -15.49 16.82
C THR A 68 -6.32 -14.97 17.03
N PRO A 69 -6.50 -13.73 17.52
CA PRO A 69 -7.76 -13.01 17.33
C PRO A 69 -8.08 -12.90 15.83
N LYS A 70 -9.38 -12.85 15.51
CA LYS A 70 -9.84 -12.49 14.16
C LYS A 70 -9.72 -10.97 14.00
N VAL A 71 -8.80 -10.53 13.16
CA VAL A 71 -8.56 -9.11 12.90
C VAL A 71 -9.33 -8.70 11.67
N GLU A 72 -10.35 -7.85 11.85
CA GLU A 72 -11.15 -7.25 10.76
C GLU A 72 -10.62 -5.85 10.43
N VAL A 73 -10.44 -5.59 9.14
CA VAL A 73 -10.15 -4.26 8.60
C VAL A 73 -11.21 -3.93 7.57
N GLU A 74 -12.14 -3.04 7.94
CA GLU A 74 -13.26 -2.62 7.08
C GLU A 74 -12.83 -1.59 6.03
N TYR A 75 -12.03 -0.61 6.44
CA TYR A 75 -11.57 0.49 5.59
C TYR A 75 -10.05 0.41 5.39
N PRO A 76 -9.57 0.10 4.17
CA PRO A 76 -8.14 0.11 3.88
C PRO A 76 -7.55 1.51 4.11
N ILE A 77 -6.24 1.61 4.30
CA ILE A 77 -5.58 2.89 4.61
C ILE A 77 -5.87 3.96 3.53
N GLY A 78 -6.04 3.57 2.27
CA GLY A 78 -6.37 4.48 1.17
C GLY A 78 -7.80 5.01 1.15
N HIS A 79 -8.69 4.52 2.03
CA HIS A 79 -10.10 4.90 2.04
C HIS A 79 -10.29 6.37 2.50
N PRO A 80 -11.25 7.14 1.93
CA PRO A 80 -11.48 8.54 2.32
C PRO A 80 -11.71 8.76 3.82
N ARG A 81 -12.35 7.80 4.50
CA ARG A 81 -12.56 7.84 5.96
C ARG A 81 -11.27 7.87 6.79
N ARG A 82 -10.14 7.42 6.22
CA ARG A 82 -8.82 7.35 6.88
C ARG A 82 -7.84 8.38 6.32
N ARG A 83 -8.35 9.50 5.77
CA ARG A 83 -7.53 10.50 5.08
C ARG A 83 -6.41 11.07 5.97
N SER A 84 -6.68 11.34 7.25
CA SER A 84 -5.67 11.82 8.19
C SER A 84 -4.54 10.82 8.41
N GLU A 85 -4.86 9.52 8.49
CA GLU A 85 -3.89 8.44 8.67
C GLU A 85 -3.05 8.18 7.41
N VAL A 86 -3.65 8.29 6.21
CA VAL A 86 -2.95 7.98 4.96
C VAL A 86 -2.01 9.08 4.51
N MET A 87 -2.31 10.35 4.80
CA MET A 87 -1.50 11.47 4.31
C MET A 87 0.00 11.36 4.62
N PRO A 88 0.46 11.05 5.85
CA PRO A 88 1.89 10.90 6.12
C PRO A 88 2.52 9.74 5.32
N VAL A 89 1.84 8.61 5.22
CA VAL A 89 2.33 7.43 4.49
C VAL A 89 2.38 7.69 2.98
N LEU A 90 1.41 8.43 2.45
CA LEU A 90 1.35 8.80 1.04
C LEU A 90 2.49 9.75 0.66
N LYS A 91 2.79 10.74 1.52
CA LYS A 91 3.95 11.63 1.33
C LYS A 91 5.26 10.85 1.31
N GLN A 92 5.46 9.96 2.28
CA GLN A 92 6.64 9.10 2.33
C GLN A 92 6.77 8.22 1.08
N LYS A 93 5.66 7.61 0.63
CA LYS A 93 5.64 6.81 -0.62
C LYS A 93 6.02 7.66 -1.83
N PHE A 94 5.49 8.88 -1.93
CA PHE A 94 5.77 9.77 -3.05
C PHE A 94 7.25 10.20 -3.09
N GLU A 95 7.80 10.64 -1.95
CA GLU A 95 9.22 11.01 -1.84
C GLU A 95 10.14 9.83 -2.17
N ALA A 96 9.86 8.64 -1.64
CA ALA A 96 10.63 7.43 -1.95
C ALA A 96 10.57 7.08 -3.44
N SER A 97 9.41 7.29 -4.09
CA SER A 97 9.23 7.04 -5.52
C SER A 97 10.03 8.02 -6.36
N LEU A 98 9.98 9.32 -6.04
CA LEU A 98 10.79 10.33 -6.73
C LEU A 98 12.28 10.05 -6.56
N GLY A 99 12.72 9.63 -5.37
CA GLY A 99 14.12 9.31 -5.09
C GLY A 99 14.69 8.13 -5.87
N ARG A 100 13.84 7.27 -6.46
CA ARG A 100 14.29 6.18 -7.34
C ARG A 100 14.56 6.63 -8.77
N HIS A 101 14.00 7.75 -9.20
CA HIS A 101 14.03 8.18 -10.60
C HIS A 101 14.76 9.50 -10.82
N TYR A 102 14.55 10.49 -9.94
CA TYR A 102 15.05 11.85 -10.14
C TYR A 102 16.28 12.16 -9.29
N PRO A 103 17.26 12.92 -9.84
CA PRO A 103 18.37 13.46 -9.05
C PRO A 103 17.90 14.31 -7.87
N PRO A 104 18.69 14.45 -6.79
CA PRO A 104 18.28 15.13 -5.56
C PRO A 104 17.73 16.54 -5.79
N VAL A 105 18.35 17.33 -6.67
CA VAL A 105 17.95 18.71 -6.96
C VAL A 105 16.55 18.76 -7.61
N GLN A 106 16.31 17.93 -8.62
CA GLN A 106 15.04 17.87 -9.32
C GLN A 106 13.93 17.36 -8.40
N ARG A 107 14.19 16.28 -7.64
CA ARG A 107 13.27 15.75 -6.63
C ARG A 107 12.84 16.83 -5.63
N SER A 108 13.80 17.57 -5.06
CA SER A 108 13.51 18.63 -4.09
C SER A 108 12.65 19.75 -4.69
N ARG A 109 12.88 20.10 -5.96
CA ARG A 109 12.08 21.11 -6.67
C ARG A 109 10.64 20.63 -6.89
N ILE A 110 10.45 19.37 -7.30
CA ILE A 110 9.12 18.74 -7.46
C ILE A 110 8.37 18.71 -6.12
N LEU A 111 9.02 18.21 -5.06
CA LEU A 111 8.41 18.12 -3.72
C LEU A 111 7.95 19.48 -3.21
N LYS A 112 8.83 20.49 -3.27
CA LYS A 112 8.50 21.84 -2.80
C LYS A 112 7.29 22.43 -3.52
N LEU A 113 7.14 22.15 -4.82
CA LEU A 113 6.01 22.63 -5.60
C LEU A 113 4.70 21.93 -5.17
N VAL A 114 4.69 20.59 -5.11
CA VAL A 114 3.44 19.84 -4.83
C VAL A 114 2.97 19.94 -3.37
N GLU A 115 3.85 20.34 -2.45
CA GLU A 115 3.47 20.61 -1.05
C GLU A 115 2.78 21.95 -0.85
N ASN A 116 2.89 22.88 -1.82
CA ASN A 116 2.21 24.17 -1.80
C ASN A 116 1.07 24.18 -2.82
N ALA A 117 -0.15 23.90 -2.35
CA ALA A 117 -1.33 23.81 -3.20
C ALA A 117 -1.57 25.07 -4.04
N GLU A 118 -1.41 26.27 -3.45
CA GLU A 118 -1.62 27.54 -4.16
C GLU A 118 -0.60 27.74 -5.28
N MET A 119 0.68 27.42 -5.02
CA MET A 119 1.72 27.52 -6.04
C MET A 119 1.51 26.48 -7.16
N PHE A 120 1.13 25.26 -6.78
CA PHE A 120 0.86 24.18 -7.73
C PHE A 120 -0.31 24.54 -8.67
N GLU A 121 -1.42 25.03 -8.13
CA GLU A 121 -2.61 25.41 -8.91
C GLU A 121 -2.35 26.57 -9.89
N ARG A 122 -1.38 27.44 -9.59
CA ARG A 122 -0.97 28.55 -10.47
C ARG A 122 0.07 28.16 -11.52
N THR A 123 0.71 26.99 -11.38
CA THR A 123 1.77 26.54 -12.30
C THR A 123 1.15 26.09 -13.61
N ALA A 124 1.69 26.55 -14.74
CA ALA A 124 1.17 26.12 -16.03
C ALA A 124 1.43 24.61 -16.22
N ALA A 125 0.46 23.89 -16.78
CA ALA A 125 0.54 22.43 -16.90
C ALA A 125 1.82 21.95 -17.63
N HIS A 126 2.25 22.67 -18.67
CA HIS A 126 3.48 22.34 -19.40
C HIS A 126 4.73 22.53 -18.53
N GLU A 127 4.81 23.60 -17.73
CA GLU A 127 5.93 23.83 -16.82
C GLU A 127 6.05 22.73 -15.76
N PHE A 128 4.91 22.23 -15.26
CA PHE A 128 4.91 21.10 -14.33
C PHE A 128 5.37 19.80 -15.02
N VAL A 129 4.93 19.54 -16.24
CA VAL A 129 5.37 18.35 -17.00
C VAL A 129 6.86 18.43 -17.34
N ASP A 130 7.37 19.61 -17.72
CA ASP A 130 8.79 19.83 -17.97
C ASP A 130 9.65 19.54 -16.73
N MET A 131 9.10 19.74 -15.53
CA MET A 131 9.79 19.36 -14.28
C MET A 131 9.95 17.84 -14.09
N LEU A 132 9.18 17.02 -14.82
CA LEU A 132 9.21 15.55 -14.74
C LEU A 132 10.06 14.91 -15.86
N VAL A 133 10.67 15.71 -16.72
CA VAL A 133 11.62 15.24 -17.75
C VAL A 133 13.02 15.11 -17.15
N ILE A 134 13.73 14.04 -17.48
CA ILE A 134 15.15 13.83 -17.12
C ILE A 134 16.03 14.16 -18.32
#